data_AF-A0A3Q0NDY2-F1
#
_entry.id   AF-A0A3Q0NDY2-F1
#
_cell.length_a   1.000
_cell.length_b   1.000
_cell.length_c   1.000
_cell.angle_alpha   90.00
_cell.angle_beta   90.00
_cell.angle_gamma   90.00
#
_symmetry.space_group_name_H-M   'P 1'
#
loop_
_entity.id
_entity.type
_entity.pdbx_description
1 polymer ?
#
loop_
_entity_poly.entity_id
_entity_poly.type
_entity_poly.pdbx_seq_one_letter_code
_entity_poly.pdbx_strand_id
1 'polypeptide(L)'
;MYNKAEIMKQAWNWFNDSNVWLSDIEWASYTDKEKTFSVCLKAAWSKAKEEVKEVEKEIKHISKSEELKAWNWAERKLGLHFNISDDEKFTSVKDETKINFGLSVWACAMKAVKLHSHLFPQTAA
;
A
#
# COMPACT_ATOMS: atom_id res chain seq x y z
N MET A 1 -10.81 -3.63 -3.09
CA MET A 1 -11.80 -4.69 -3.39
C MET A 1 -11.56 -5.85 -2.43
N TYR A 2 -12.60 -6.46 -1.86
CA TYR A 2 -12.44 -7.57 -0.91
C TYR A 2 -12.05 -8.87 -1.61
N ASN A 3 -10.94 -9.49 -1.19
CA ASN A 3 -10.58 -10.84 -1.62
C ASN A 3 -11.35 -11.88 -0.79
N LYS A 4 -12.54 -12.27 -1.27
CA LYS A 4 -13.42 -13.22 -0.56
C LYS A 4 -12.75 -14.56 -0.28
N ALA A 5 -11.91 -15.05 -1.20
CA ALA A 5 -11.21 -16.32 -1.02
C ALA A 5 -10.20 -16.24 0.13
N GLU A 6 -9.45 -15.14 0.22
CA GLU A 6 -8.49 -14.93 1.30
C GLU A 6 -9.19 -14.74 2.65
N ILE A 7 -10.30 -14.00 2.68
CA ILE A 7 -11.13 -13.84 3.90
C ILE A 7 -11.59 -15.21 4.40
N MET A 8 -12.07 -16.07 3.49
CA MET A 8 -12.57 -17.39 3.86
C MET A 8 -11.45 -18.32 4.33
N LYS A 9 -10.29 -18.26 3.67
CA LYS A 9 -9.08 -18.98 4.08
C LYS A 9 -8.59 -18.52 5.45
N GLN A 10 -8.55 -17.22 5.72
CA GLN A 10 -8.18 -16.66 7.02
C GLN A 10 -9.14 -17.14 8.12
N ALA A 11 -10.45 -17.06 7.88
CA ALA A 11 -11.47 -17.56 8.79
C ALA A 11 -11.31 -19.06 9.08
N TRP A 12 -11.04 -19.85 8.04
CA TRP A 12 -10.82 -21.29 8.15
C TRP A 12 -9.55 -21.63 8.94
N ASN A 13 -8.46 -20.92 8.67
CA ASN A 13 -7.20 -21.10 9.38
C ASN A 13 -7.36 -20.78 10.87
N TRP A 14 -7.95 -19.64 11.19
CA TRP A 14 -8.24 -19.30 12.58
C TRP A 14 -9.11 -20.37 13.23
N PHE A 15 -10.21 -20.78 12.62
CA PHE A 15 -11.11 -21.77 13.20
C PHE A 15 -10.42 -23.12 13.47
N ASN A 16 -9.66 -23.66 12.52
CA ASN A 16 -9.09 -25.01 12.62
C ASN A 16 -7.75 -25.10 13.35
N ASP A 17 -6.99 -23.99 13.47
CA ASP A 17 -5.72 -24.02 14.18
C ASP A 17 -5.94 -24.04 15.70
N SER A 18 -5.65 -25.17 16.34
CA SER A 18 -5.79 -25.32 17.80
C SER A 18 -4.89 -24.41 18.61
N ASN A 19 -3.85 -23.82 18.01
CA ASN A 19 -2.94 -22.90 18.68
C ASN A 19 -3.47 -21.46 18.72
N VAL A 20 -4.49 -21.15 17.91
CA VAL A 20 -5.12 -19.82 17.88
C VAL A 20 -6.29 -19.81 18.86
N TRP A 21 -6.20 -19.01 19.91
CA TRP A 21 -7.30 -18.75 20.84
C TRP A 21 -8.17 -17.60 20.32
N LEU A 22 -9.41 -17.53 20.79
CA LEU A 22 -10.30 -16.42 20.42
C LEU A 22 -9.70 -15.06 20.82
N SER A 23 -9.02 -15.00 21.95
CA SER A 23 -8.30 -13.82 22.44
C SER A 23 -7.16 -13.37 21.54
N ASP A 24 -6.62 -14.26 20.70
CA ASP A 24 -5.53 -13.94 19.78
C ASP A 24 -6.04 -13.27 18.50
N ILE A 25 -7.35 -13.28 18.27
CA ILE A 25 -7.99 -12.68 17.11
C ILE A 25 -8.40 -11.26 17.48
N GLU A 26 -7.55 -10.29 17.17
CA GLU A 26 -7.76 -8.85 17.45
C GLU A 26 -9.13 -8.33 16.96
N TRP A 27 -9.60 -8.83 15.82
CA TRP A 27 -10.87 -8.42 15.21
C TRP A 27 -12.10 -9.20 15.70
N ALA A 28 -11.94 -10.10 16.68
CA ALA A 28 -13.06 -10.71 17.38
C ALA A 28 -13.73 -9.67 18.31
N SER A 29 -15.05 -9.76 18.46
CA SER A 29 -15.75 -8.86 19.37
C SER A 29 -15.60 -9.33 20.82
N TYR A 30 -15.52 -8.40 21.76
CA TYR A 30 -15.55 -8.72 23.19
C TYR A 30 -16.81 -9.48 23.63
N THR A 31 -17.88 -9.45 22.83
CA THR A 31 -19.11 -10.20 23.09
C THR A 31 -19.05 -11.64 22.59
N ASP A 32 -18.08 -11.98 21.75
CA ASP A 32 -17.93 -13.32 21.19
C ASP A 32 -17.32 -14.22 22.27
N LYS A 33 -18.00 -15.32 22.62
CA LYS A 33 -17.63 -16.19 23.77
C LYS A 33 -16.87 -17.45 23.38
N GLU A 34 -17.05 -17.89 22.15
CA GLU A 34 -16.52 -19.16 21.65
C GLU A 34 -15.92 -18.98 20.26
N LYS A 35 -14.84 -19.71 20.02
CA LYS A 35 -14.13 -19.75 18.75
C LYS A 35 -14.88 -20.63 17.74
N THR A 36 -16.00 -20.13 17.26
CA THR A 36 -16.79 -20.78 16.22
C THR A 36 -16.34 -20.29 14.84
N PHE A 37 -16.61 -21.08 13.79
CA PHE A 37 -16.29 -20.66 12.42
C PHE A 37 -16.98 -19.35 12.04
N SER A 38 -18.21 -19.10 12.50
CA SER A 38 -18.93 -17.85 12.25
C SER A 38 -18.26 -16.64 12.91
N VAL A 39 -17.72 -16.80 14.13
CA VAL A 39 -16.94 -15.77 14.83
C VAL A 39 -15.63 -15.48 14.08
N CYS A 40 -14.88 -16.53 13.69
CA CYS A 40 -13.66 -16.38 12.90
C CYS A 40 -13.95 -15.69 11.54
N LEU A 41 -15.07 -16.01 10.90
CA LEU A 41 -15.47 -15.38 9.65
C LEU A 41 -15.84 -13.90 9.82
N LYS A 42 -16.60 -13.57 10.86
CA LYS A 42 -16.94 -12.18 11.22
C LYS A 42 -15.67 -11.37 11.47
N ALA A 43 -14.72 -11.92 12.23
CA ALA A 43 -13.43 -11.27 12.49
C ALA A 43 -12.60 -11.08 11.21
N ALA A 44 -12.56 -12.09 10.32
CA ALA A 44 -11.80 -12.00 9.07
C ALA A 44 -12.38 -10.92 8.14
N TRP A 45 -13.70 -10.77 8.12
CA TRP A 45 -14.38 -9.67 7.44
C TRP A 45 -14.07 -8.31 8.05
N SER A 46 -14.03 -8.21 9.39
CA SER A 46 -13.67 -6.97 10.09
C SER A 46 -12.25 -6.55 9.74
N LYS A 47 -11.30 -7.49 9.79
CA LYS A 47 -9.91 -7.28 9.36
C LYS A 47 -9.82 -6.76 7.92
N ALA A 48 -10.45 -7.46 6.97
CA ALA A 48 -10.40 -7.06 5.57
C ALA A 48 -11.05 -5.69 5.30
N LYS A 49 -12.06 -5.30 6.09
CA LYS A 49 -12.66 -3.94 6.03
C LYS A 49 -11.69 -2.87 6.51
N GLU A 50 -10.91 -3.16 7.53
CA GLU A 50 -9.89 -2.25 8.03
C GLU A 50 -8.76 -2.10 7.00
N GLU A 51 -8.20 -3.21 6.51
CA GLU A 51 -7.15 -3.21 5.48
C GLU A 51 -7.58 -2.43 4.22
N VAL A 52 -8.81 -2.65 3.73
CA VAL A 52 -9.33 -1.89 2.58
C VAL A 52 -9.43 -0.40 2.88
N LYS A 53 -9.87 0.00 4.08
CA LYS A 53 -9.93 1.41 4.47
C LYS A 53 -8.56 2.04 4.59
N GLU A 54 -7.56 1.30 5.09
CA GLU A 54 -6.18 1.78 5.17
C GLU A 54 -5.59 1.99 3.78
N VAL A 55 -5.75 1.02 2.89
CA VAL A 55 -5.33 1.16 1.49
C VAL A 55 -6.03 2.34 0.81
N GLU A 56 -7.34 2.53 1.03
CA GLU A 56 -8.05 3.69 0.49
C GLU A 56 -7.54 5.03 1.05
N LYS A 57 -7.19 5.08 2.34
CA LYS A 57 -6.58 6.27 2.96
C LYS A 57 -5.21 6.54 2.36
N GLU A 58 -4.40 5.51 2.16
CA GLU A 58 -3.07 5.61 1.56
C GLU A 58 -3.14 6.08 0.11
N ILE A 59 -4.02 5.52 -0.72
CA ILE A 59 -4.25 5.98 -2.10
C ILE A 59 -4.71 7.45 -2.12
N LYS A 60 -5.62 7.84 -1.22
CA LYS A 60 -6.05 9.24 -1.09
C LYS A 60 -4.92 10.17 -0.63
N HIS A 61 -4.01 9.67 0.20
CA HIS A 61 -2.83 10.41 0.62
C HIS A 61 -1.86 10.58 -0.56
N ILE A 62 -1.51 9.48 -1.25
CA ILE A 62 -0.62 9.47 -2.41
C ILE A 62 -1.12 10.41 -3.51
N SER A 63 -2.40 10.30 -3.89
CA SER A 63 -3.00 11.16 -4.92
C SER A 63 -2.97 12.65 -4.61
N LYS A 64 -2.82 13.03 -3.33
CA LYS A 64 -2.72 14.43 -2.88
C LYS A 64 -1.31 14.86 -2.49
N SER A 65 -0.37 13.91 -2.42
CA SER A 65 0.98 14.08 -1.94
C SER A 65 1.78 15.11 -2.75
N GLU A 66 2.78 15.72 -2.12
CA GLU A 66 3.68 16.64 -2.81
C GLU A 66 4.68 15.86 -3.68
N GLU A 67 5.06 14.67 -3.26
CA GLU A 67 5.93 13.73 -3.94
C GLU A 67 5.39 13.34 -5.33
N LEU A 68 4.12 12.95 -5.43
CA LEU A 68 3.51 12.61 -6.72
C LEU A 68 3.45 13.82 -7.66
N LYS A 69 3.13 15.01 -7.12
CA LYS A 69 3.13 16.27 -7.88
C LYS A 69 4.54 16.61 -8.36
N ALA A 70 5.54 16.43 -7.51
CA ALA A 70 6.94 16.68 -7.82
C ALA A 70 7.46 15.74 -8.91
N TRP A 71 7.10 14.45 -8.86
CA TRP A 71 7.42 13.51 -9.94
C TRP A 71 6.79 13.93 -11.27
N ASN A 72 5.48 14.17 -11.29
CA ASN A 72 4.76 14.55 -12.51
C ASN A 72 5.29 15.89 -13.10
N TRP A 73 5.73 16.81 -12.24
CA TRP A 73 6.44 18.01 -12.68
C TRP A 73 7.81 17.71 -13.27
N ALA A 74 8.60 16.83 -12.64
CA ALA A 74 9.92 16.45 -13.11
C ALA A 74 9.86 15.73 -14.46
N GLU A 75 8.89 14.83 -14.66
CA GLU A 75 8.57 14.21 -15.96
C GLU A 75 8.35 15.27 -17.04
N ARG A 76 7.42 16.21 -16.79
CA ARG A 76 7.14 17.31 -17.73
C ARG A 76 8.36 18.19 -17.99
N LYS A 77 9.15 18.47 -16.96
CA LYS A 77 10.32 19.35 -17.05
C LYS A 77 11.46 18.73 -17.86
N LEU A 78 11.60 17.40 -17.79
CA LEU A 78 12.61 16.64 -18.53
C LEU A 78 12.11 16.11 -19.88
N GLY A 79 10.83 16.29 -20.21
CA GLY A 79 10.24 15.76 -21.44
C GLY A 79 10.14 14.23 -21.44
N LEU A 80 10.03 13.61 -20.26
CA LEU A 80 9.92 12.17 -20.07
C LEU A 80 8.49 11.81 -19.69
N HIS A 81 8.09 10.58 -20.00
CA HIS A 81 6.82 10.03 -19.55
C HIS A 81 6.98 8.55 -19.23
N PHE A 82 6.75 8.16 -17.97
CA PHE A 82 6.79 6.76 -17.56
C PHE A 82 5.38 6.22 -17.33
N ASN A 83 5.12 5.04 -17.88
CA ASN A 83 3.88 4.29 -17.64
C ASN A 83 4.02 3.42 -16.39
N ILE A 84 4.17 4.08 -15.23
CA ILE A 84 4.27 3.47 -13.90
C ILE A 84 3.17 4.00 -12.99
N SER A 85 2.85 3.26 -11.94
CA SER A 85 1.76 3.62 -11.02
C SER A 85 2.09 4.85 -10.17
N ASP A 86 1.05 5.55 -9.70
CA ASP A 86 1.21 6.70 -8.81
C ASP A 86 1.90 6.34 -7.48
N ASP A 87 1.70 5.10 -7.02
CA ASP A 87 2.38 4.56 -5.84
C ASP A 87 3.89 4.39 -6.06
N GLU A 88 4.30 3.86 -7.21
CA GLU A 88 5.71 3.74 -7.59
C GLU A 88 6.38 5.11 -7.74
N LYS A 89 5.67 6.09 -8.35
CA LYS A 89 6.13 7.48 -8.45
C LYS A 89 6.34 8.09 -7.08
N PHE A 90 5.34 7.97 -6.20
CA PHE A 90 5.39 8.46 -4.83
C PHE A 90 6.55 7.85 -4.04
N THR A 91 6.66 6.52 -4.04
CA THR A 91 7.68 5.78 -3.30
C THR A 91 9.09 6.15 -3.78
N SER A 92 9.29 6.31 -5.09
CA SER A 92 10.58 6.71 -5.65
C SER A 92 11.03 8.09 -5.14
N VAL A 93 10.14 9.08 -5.10
CA VAL A 93 10.49 10.42 -4.56
C VAL A 93 10.68 10.37 -3.04
N LYS A 94 9.84 9.60 -2.34
CA LYS A 94 9.93 9.43 -0.89
C LYS A 94 11.27 8.80 -0.48
N ASP A 95 11.73 7.78 -1.20
CA ASP A 95 13.00 7.12 -0.91
C ASP A 95 14.19 8.02 -1.22
N GLU A 96 14.16 8.79 -2.31
CA GLU A 96 15.17 9.83 -2.56
C GLU A 96 15.21 10.87 -1.44
N THR A 97 14.05 11.23 -0.86
CA THR A 97 13.96 12.18 0.25
C THR A 97 14.55 11.61 1.55
N LYS A 98 14.40 10.29 1.79
CA LYS A 98 15.05 9.62 2.92
C LYS A 98 16.57 9.53 2.76
N ILE A 99 17.07 9.36 1.54
CA ILE A 99 18.51 9.23 1.27
C ILE A 99 19.18 10.61 1.27
N ASN A 100 18.52 11.62 0.69
CA ASN A 100 19.07 12.96 0.52
C ASN A 100 18.47 13.95 1.53
N PHE A 101 18.80 13.75 2.81
CA PHE A 101 18.36 14.65 3.87
C PHE A 101 18.66 16.13 3.53
N GLY A 102 17.64 16.98 3.60
CA GLY A 102 17.76 18.42 3.38
C GLY A 102 17.54 18.89 1.94
N LEU A 103 17.37 18.00 0.97
CA LEU A 103 16.88 18.39 -0.36
C LEU A 103 15.37 18.62 -0.36
N SER A 104 14.90 19.55 -1.19
CA SER A 104 13.47 19.72 -1.42
C SER A 104 12.90 18.53 -2.19
N VAL A 105 11.62 18.23 -1.96
CA VAL A 105 10.91 17.14 -2.65
C VAL A 105 10.99 17.24 -4.18
N TRP A 106 11.04 18.46 -4.71
CA TRP A 106 11.21 18.75 -6.14
C TRP A 106 12.60 18.40 -6.67
N ALA A 107 13.65 18.66 -5.89
CA ALA A 107 15.01 18.24 -6.23
C ALA A 107 15.16 16.71 -6.13
N CYS A 108 14.56 16.09 -5.12
CA CYS A 108 14.48 14.64 -5.00
C CYS A 108 13.75 14.01 -6.19
N ALA A 109 12.62 14.58 -6.61
CA ALA A 109 11.88 14.08 -7.77
C ALA A 109 12.68 14.17 -9.08
N MET A 110 13.44 15.25 -9.27
CA MET A 110 14.34 15.38 -10.43
C MET A 110 15.42 14.28 -10.44
N LYS A 111 15.98 13.92 -9.28
CA LYS A 111 16.92 12.81 -9.15
C LYS A 111 16.23 11.47 -9.42
N ALA A 112 15.07 11.25 -8.81
CA ALA A 112 14.30 10.02 -8.94
C ALA A 112 13.92 9.72 -10.41
N VAL A 113 13.39 10.73 -11.13
CA VAL A 113 13.03 10.62 -12.56
C VAL A 113 14.24 10.32 -13.44
N LYS A 114 15.38 10.99 -13.18
CA LYS A 114 16.63 10.71 -13.92
C LYS A 114 17.16 9.32 -13.66
N LEU A 115 17.13 8.87 -12.41
CA LEU A 115 17.54 7.53 -12.02
C LEU A 115 16.65 6.48 -12.69
N HIS A 116 15.33 6.67 -12.67
CA HIS A 116 14.38 5.79 -13.34
C HIS A 116 14.63 5.73 -14.86
N SER A 117 14.88 6.87 -15.50
CA SER A 117 15.25 6.91 -16.93
C SER A 117 16.54 6.15 -17.23
N HIS A 118 17.50 6.12 -16.30
CA HIS A 118 18.77 5.45 -16.48
C HIS A 118 18.67 3.94 -16.27
N LEU A 119 17.92 3.51 -15.25
CA LEU A 119 17.70 2.10 -14.93
C LEU A 119 16.73 1.42 -15.90
N PHE A 120 15.76 2.19 -16.43
CA PHE A 120 14.78 1.71 -17.39
C PHE A 120 14.81 2.59 -18.64
N PRO A 121 15.87 2.49 -19.46
CA PRO A 121 15.92 3.21 -20.73
C PRO A 121 14.74 2.77 -21.58
N GLN A 122 13.97 3.73 -22.10
CA GLN A 122 12.97 3.41 -23.11
C GLN A 122 13.73 2.92 -24.34
N THR A 123 13.62 1.63 -24.65
CA THR A 123 14.08 1.11 -25.94
C THR A 123 13.37 1.91 -27.02
N ALA A 124 14.13 2.66 -27.81
CA ALA A 124 13.61 3.34 -28.99
C ALA A 124 12.90 2.30 -29.86
N ALA A 125 11.62 2.55 -30.16
CA ALA A 125 10.86 1.78 -31.14
C ALA A 125 11.41 2.01 -32.55
#